data_AF-A0A4U5TT10-F1
#
_entry.id   AF-A0A4U5TT10-F1
#
_cell.length_a   1.000
_cell.length_b   1.000
_cell.length_c   1.000
_cell.angle_alpha   90.00
_cell.angle_beta   90.00
_cell.angle_gamma   90.00
#
_symmetry.space_group_name_H-M   'P 1'
#
loop_
_entity.id
_entity.type
_entity.pdbx_description
1 polymer ?
#
loop_
_entity_poly.entity_id
_entity_poly.type
_entity_poly.pdbx_seq_one_letter_code
_entity_poly.pdbx_strand_id
1 'polypeptide(L)'
;MILKTQNGLSLIDRAYLVFLVLAVYLVWSCSDVQKRTEPEHLLSQEEMTEIYTDMLMLDAVYRTNPKKFESYQLEPTAHIYNKFDIDSLILAQNMSYYNLDFEANLEIYEQVRKNIERKKQLIDSLDNIKDSLRREKRKLQKTKIKDSVALQKDLIKADKK
;
A
#
# COMPACT_ATOMS: atom_id res chain seq x y z
N MET A 1 -38.61 4.40 63.12
CA MET A 1 -38.76 4.01 61.69
C MET A 1 -38.47 5.22 60.81
N ILE A 2 -37.23 5.70 60.75
CA ILE A 2 -36.80 6.74 59.79
C ILE A 2 -35.31 6.52 59.55
N LEU A 3 -34.93 5.74 58.53
CA LEU A 3 -33.55 5.61 58.04
C LEU A 3 -33.57 4.80 56.73
N LYS A 4 -34.14 5.37 55.66
CA LYS A 4 -33.97 4.78 54.31
C LYS A 4 -34.04 5.78 53.15
N THR A 5 -33.88 7.09 53.39
CA THR A 5 -34.04 8.13 52.35
C THR A 5 -32.79 8.97 52.07
N GLN A 6 -31.63 8.73 52.71
CA GLN A 6 -30.41 9.51 52.43
C GLN A 6 -29.54 9.01 51.26
N ASN A 7 -29.68 7.75 50.82
CA ASN A 7 -28.73 7.18 49.84
C ASN A 7 -29.15 7.35 48.36
N GLY A 8 -30.46 7.45 48.07
CA GLY A 8 -30.97 7.60 46.70
C GLY A 8 -30.74 8.99 46.10
N LEU A 9 -30.80 10.04 46.94
CA LEU A 9 -30.58 11.43 46.53
C LEU A 9 -29.12 11.63 46.05
N SER A 10 -28.13 11.08 46.77
CA SER A 10 -26.70 11.20 46.46
C SER A 10 -26.26 10.55 45.13
N LEU A 11 -27.00 9.54 44.65
CA LEU A 11 -26.69 8.82 43.41
C LEU A 11 -27.20 9.58 42.18
N ILE A 12 -28.38 10.20 42.31
CA ILE A 12 -28.95 11.09 41.30
C ILE A 12 -28.09 12.34 41.15
N ASP A 13 -27.61 12.90 42.26
CA ASP A 13 -26.71 14.07 42.25
C ASP A 13 -25.37 13.76 41.56
N ARG A 14 -24.80 12.56 41.79
CA ARG A 14 -23.59 12.09 41.08
C ARG A 14 -23.83 11.87 39.60
N ALA A 15 -24.96 11.28 39.23
CA ALA A 15 -25.33 11.09 37.83
C ALA A 15 -25.54 12.43 37.11
N TYR A 16 -26.15 13.40 37.79
CA TYR A 16 -26.33 14.77 37.30
C TYR A 16 -24.98 15.47 37.13
N LEU A 17 -24.05 15.32 38.08
CA LEU A 17 -22.68 15.84 37.98
C LEU A 17 -21.92 15.24 36.79
N VAL A 18 -22.02 13.93 36.58
CA VAL A 18 -21.42 13.25 35.42
C VAL A 18 -22.04 13.76 34.12
N PHE A 19 -23.37 13.92 34.07
CA PHE A 19 -24.06 14.44 32.90
C PHE A 19 -23.66 15.89 32.60
N LEU A 20 -23.49 16.72 33.63
CA LEU A 20 -23.08 18.12 33.50
C LEU A 20 -21.62 18.22 33.02
N VAL A 21 -20.73 17.39 33.56
CA VAL A 21 -19.35 17.29 33.07
C VAL A 21 -19.32 16.84 31.60
N LEU A 22 -20.11 15.82 31.23
CA LEU A 22 -20.22 15.38 29.82
C LEU A 22 -20.77 16.49 28.92
N ALA A 23 -21.78 17.24 29.35
CA ALA A 23 -22.32 18.36 28.60
C ALA A 23 -21.28 19.48 28.40
N VAL A 24 -20.48 19.80 29.43
CA VAL A 24 -19.38 20.77 29.31
C VAL A 24 -18.30 20.27 28.34
N TYR A 25 -17.94 18.99 28.41
CA TYR A 25 -16.99 18.38 27.45
C TYR A 25 -17.53 18.41 26.01
N LEU A 26 -18.84 18.19 25.80
CA LEU A 26 -19.45 18.27 24.47
C LEU A 26 -19.41 19.69 23.89
N VAL A 27 -19.58 20.72 24.72
CA VAL A 27 -19.48 22.13 24.28
C VAL A 27 -18.02 22.54 24.00
N TRP A 28 -17.06 22.02 24.76
CA TRP A 28 -15.62 22.23 24.49
C TRP A 28 -15.07 21.38 23.35
N SER A 29 -15.79 20.35 22.89
CA SER A 29 -15.40 19.53 21.75
C SER A 29 -15.60 20.22 20.39
N CYS A 30 -15.94 21.51 20.37
CA CYS A 30 -15.93 22.32 19.16
C CYS A 30 -14.47 22.43 18.67
N SER A 31 -14.08 21.45 17.87
CA SER A 31 -12.82 21.41 17.15
C SER A 31 -12.93 22.50 16.10
N ASP A 32 -11.90 23.34 16.01
CA ASP A 32 -11.75 24.28 14.91
C ASP A 32 -11.93 23.47 13.61
N VAL A 33 -12.98 23.77 12.84
CA VAL A 33 -13.27 23.05 11.60
C VAL A 33 -12.08 23.33 10.72
N GLN A 34 -11.19 22.34 10.57
CA GLN A 34 -9.95 22.52 9.83
C GLN A 34 -10.30 23.06 8.45
N LYS A 35 -10.01 24.35 8.27
CA LYS A 35 -10.34 25.02 7.03
C LYS A 35 -9.43 24.42 5.98
N ARG A 36 -10.04 23.88 4.92
CA ARG A 36 -9.31 23.38 3.76
C ARG A 36 -8.50 24.53 3.18
N THR A 37 -7.20 24.54 3.46
CA THR A 37 -6.26 25.53 2.94
C THR A 37 -5.63 24.92 1.69
N GLU A 38 -5.78 25.61 0.57
CA GLU A 38 -5.21 25.18 -0.70
C GLU A 38 -3.68 25.37 -0.63
N PRO A 39 -2.88 24.33 -0.92
CA PRO A 39 -1.43 24.44 -0.99
C PRO A 39 -1.00 25.42 -2.10
N GLU A 40 0.16 26.06 -1.93
CA GLU A 40 0.74 26.91 -2.98
C GLU A 40 1.05 26.11 -4.25
N HIS A 41 1.51 24.87 -4.08
CA HIS A 41 1.67 23.89 -5.14
C HIS A 41 0.67 22.76 -4.94
N LEU A 42 -0.50 22.88 -5.57
CA LEU A 42 -1.55 21.88 -5.55
C LEU A 42 -1.24 20.77 -6.57
N LEU A 43 -1.08 19.55 -6.09
CA LEU A 43 -0.98 18.34 -6.90
C LEU A 43 -2.37 17.89 -7.35
N SER A 44 -2.48 17.33 -8.54
CA SER A 44 -3.74 16.77 -9.04
C SER A 44 -4.15 15.51 -8.27
N GLN A 45 -5.42 15.09 -8.40
CA GLN A 45 -5.86 13.81 -7.82
C GLN A 45 -5.13 12.62 -8.45
N GLU A 46 -4.84 12.70 -9.75
CA GLU A 46 -4.06 11.69 -10.47
C GLU A 46 -2.62 11.63 -9.95
N GLU A 47 -1.96 12.77 -9.74
CA GLU A 47 -0.61 12.82 -9.17
C GLU A 47 -0.58 12.22 -7.76
N MET A 48 -1.53 12.60 -6.90
CA MET A 48 -1.67 12.02 -5.55
C MET A 48 -1.95 10.52 -5.59
N THR A 49 -2.76 10.06 -6.55
CA THR A 49 -3.04 8.64 -6.78
C THR A 49 -1.76 7.88 -7.15
N GLU A 50 -0.93 8.43 -8.03
CA GLU A 50 0.35 7.82 -8.40
C GLU A 50 1.34 7.80 -7.23
N ILE A 51 1.46 8.92 -6.51
CA ILE A 51 2.32 9.04 -5.33
C ILE A 51 1.94 8.00 -4.28
N TYR A 52 0.67 7.90 -3.90
CA TYR A 52 0.21 6.91 -2.92
C TYR A 52 0.36 5.47 -3.42
N THR A 53 0.10 5.22 -4.71
CA THR A 53 0.31 3.89 -5.29
C THR A 53 1.77 3.47 -5.11
N ASP A 54 2.71 4.35 -5.44
CA ASP A 54 4.13 4.01 -5.40
C ASP A 54 4.68 4.02 -3.98
N MET A 55 4.20 4.90 -3.09
CA MET A 55 4.56 4.88 -1.67
C MET A 55 4.18 3.55 -1.02
N LEU A 56 2.95 3.06 -1.26
CA LEU A 56 2.48 1.77 -0.73
C LEU A 56 3.26 0.59 -1.34
N MET A 57 3.51 0.61 -2.64
CA MET A 57 4.32 -0.43 -3.30
C MET A 57 5.75 -0.44 -2.76
N LEU A 58 6.37 0.73 -2.63
CA LEU A 58 7.74 0.86 -2.16
C LEU A 58 7.88 0.43 -0.71
N ASP A 59 6.95 0.81 0.17
CA ASP A 59 6.89 0.37 1.57
C ASP A 59 6.75 -1.16 1.65
N ALA A 60 5.89 -1.77 0.83
CA ALA A 60 5.73 -3.23 0.79
C ALA A 60 7.03 -3.94 0.35
N VAL A 61 7.72 -3.43 -0.68
CA VAL A 61 8.99 -4.01 -1.14
C VAL A 61 10.10 -3.78 -0.10
N TYR A 62 10.15 -2.60 0.52
CA TYR A 62 11.11 -2.26 1.56
C TYR A 62 10.98 -3.17 2.78
N ARG A 63 9.76 -3.36 3.29
CA ARG A 63 9.49 -4.25 4.43
C ARG A 63 9.81 -5.72 4.15
N THR A 64 9.65 -6.17 2.90
CA THR A 64 9.94 -7.57 2.54
C THR A 64 11.43 -7.81 2.30
N ASN A 65 12.19 -6.83 1.82
CA ASN A 65 13.60 -6.99 1.45
C ASN A 65 14.47 -5.77 1.80
N PRO A 66 14.58 -5.37 3.08
CA PRO A 66 15.28 -4.14 3.47
C PRO A 66 16.76 -4.16 3.06
N LYS A 67 17.43 -5.31 3.18
CA LYS A 67 18.84 -5.49 2.78
C LYS A 67 19.13 -5.15 1.32
N LYS A 68 18.14 -5.33 0.42
CA LYS A 68 18.32 -4.96 -0.99
C LYS A 68 18.34 -3.44 -1.17
N PHE A 69 17.52 -2.71 -0.43
CA PHE A 69 17.51 -1.23 -0.48
C PHE A 69 18.84 -0.66 0.03
N GLU A 70 19.33 -1.21 1.14
CA GLU A 70 20.66 -0.85 1.67
C GLU A 70 21.76 -1.09 0.64
N SER A 71 21.74 -2.23 -0.06
CA SER A 71 22.75 -2.54 -1.08
C SER A 71 22.74 -1.58 -2.27
N TYR A 72 21.59 -0.97 -2.56
CA TYR A 72 21.44 0.03 -3.62
C TYR A 72 21.54 1.47 -3.10
N GLN A 73 21.76 1.68 -1.80
CA GLN A 73 21.72 2.99 -1.15
C GLN A 73 20.43 3.75 -1.46
N LEU A 74 19.32 3.01 -1.59
CA LEU A 74 18.01 3.56 -1.89
C LEU A 74 17.27 3.85 -0.59
N GLU A 75 16.98 5.12 -0.34
CA GLU A 75 16.07 5.53 0.72
C GLU A 75 14.65 5.70 0.13
N PRO A 76 13.63 4.98 0.65
CA PRO A 76 12.29 4.99 0.09
C PRO A 76 11.66 6.38 -0.06
N THR A 77 11.75 7.25 0.95
CA THR A 77 11.08 8.55 0.91
C THR A 77 11.73 9.50 -0.09
N ALA A 78 13.06 9.54 -0.14
CA ALA A 78 13.85 10.29 -1.10
C ALA A 78 13.60 9.81 -2.54
N HIS A 79 13.37 8.51 -2.74
CA HIS A 79 12.99 8.00 -4.05
C HIS A 79 11.64 8.56 -4.52
N ILE A 80 10.63 8.65 -3.64
CA ILE A 80 9.34 9.25 -3.96
C ILE A 80 9.51 10.74 -4.30
N TYR A 81 10.21 11.49 -3.46
CA TYR A 81 10.46 12.92 -3.68
C TYR A 81 11.13 13.20 -5.03
N ASN A 82 12.20 12.46 -5.34
CA ASN A 82 12.91 12.62 -6.61
C ASN A 82 12.08 12.18 -7.83
N LYS A 83 11.23 11.16 -7.67
CA LYS A 83 10.42 10.66 -8.79
C LYS A 83 9.35 11.65 -9.22
N PHE A 84 8.71 12.30 -8.26
CA PHE A 84 7.58 13.20 -8.50
C PHE A 84 7.98 14.69 -8.48
N ASP A 85 9.26 15.00 -8.28
CA ASP A 85 9.77 16.38 -8.16
C ASP A 85 9.05 17.19 -7.07
N ILE A 86 8.85 16.55 -5.91
CA ILE A 86 8.18 17.14 -4.74
C ILE A 86 9.07 17.06 -3.51
N ASP A 87 8.79 17.90 -2.52
CA ASP A 87 9.40 17.82 -1.20
C ASP A 87 8.39 17.35 -0.13
N SER A 88 8.88 17.21 1.10
CA SER A 88 8.04 16.79 2.24
C SER A 88 6.92 17.77 2.57
N LEU A 89 7.11 19.06 2.32
CA LEU A 89 6.14 20.10 2.63
C LEU A 89 4.99 20.08 1.63
N ILE A 90 5.30 20.03 0.34
CA ILE A 90 4.33 19.89 -0.76
C ILE A 90 3.49 18.64 -0.51
N LEU A 91 4.13 17.49 -0.22
CA LEU A 91 3.39 16.27 0.06
C LEU A 91 2.46 16.43 1.28
N ALA A 92 2.97 16.92 2.41
CA ALA A 92 2.18 17.06 3.64
C ALA A 92 0.97 18.00 3.45
N GLN A 93 1.16 19.12 2.74
CA GLN A 93 0.09 20.09 2.47
C GLN A 93 -0.99 19.49 1.56
N ASN A 94 -0.59 18.80 0.48
CA ASN A 94 -1.54 18.13 -0.42
C ASN A 94 -2.27 16.96 0.25
N MET A 95 -1.57 16.17 1.08
CA MET A 95 -2.20 15.14 1.91
C MET A 95 -3.28 15.76 2.81
N SER A 96 -2.97 16.86 3.50
CA SER A 96 -3.95 17.55 4.35
C SER A 96 -5.12 18.11 3.55
N TYR A 97 -4.84 18.73 2.39
CA TYR A 97 -5.86 19.29 1.50
C TYR A 97 -6.87 18.22 1.02
N TYR A 98 -6.39 17.08 0.53
CA TYR A 98 -7.27 16.00 0.07
C TYR A 98 -7.94 15.26 1.23
N ASN A 99 -7.27 15.07 2.36
CA ASN A 99 -7.87 14.37 3.51
C ASN A 99 -9.10 15.08 4.09
N LEU A 100 -9.21 16.40 3.94
CA LEU A 100 -10.35 17.20 4.39
C LEU A 100 -11.53 17.20 3.40
N ASP A 101 -11.38 16.63 2.21
CA ASP A 101 -12.43 16.46 1.21
C ASP A 101 -12.74 14.99 1.02
N PHE A 102 -13.86 14.58 1.61
CA PHE A 102 -14.25 13.18 1.67
C PHE A 102 -14.39 12.54 0.28
N GLU A 103 -14.99 13.25 -0.68
CA GLU A 103 -15.27 12.70 -2.01
C GLU A 103 -13.98 12.52 -2.81
N ALA A 104 -13.16 13.56 -2.89
CA ALA A 104 -11.86 13.50 -3.57
C ALA A 104 -10.92 12.47 -2.93
N ASN A 105 -10.89 12.39 -1.59
CA ASN A 105 -10.05 11.42 -0.89
C ASN A 105 -10.47 9.97 -1.17
N LEU A 106 -11.78 9.72 -1.14
CA LEU A 106 -12.33 8.40 -1.45
C LEU A 106 -11.96 7.99 -2.88
N GLU A 107 -12.12 8.90 -3.84
CA GLU A 107 -11.77 8.64 -5.24
C GLU A 107 -10.29 8.30 -5.41
N ILE A 108 -9.39 9.07 -4.81
CA ILE A 108 -7.94 8.82 -4.83
C ILE A 108 -7.65 7.40 -4.31
N TYR A 109 -8.16 7.01 -3.13
CA TYR A 109 -7.89 5.69 -2.56
C TYR A 109 -8.51 4.54 -3.37
N GLU A 110 -9.67 4.75 -3.99
CA GLU A 110 -10.25 3.78 -4.93
C GLU A 110 -9.36 3.57 -6.16
N GLN A 111 -8.84 4.66 -6.74
CA GLN A 111 -7.93 4.58 -7.88
C GLN A 111 -6.59 3.94 -7.50
N VAL A 112 -6.03 4.26 -6.32
CA VAL A 112 -4.84 3.59 -5.77
C VAL A 112 -5.06 2.08 -5.68
N ARG A 113 -6.20 1.65 -5.13
CA ARG A 113 -6.54 0.22 -5.05
C ARG A 113 -6.61 -0.42 -6.44
N LYS A 114 -7.25 0.24 -7.41
CA LYS A 114 -7.33 -0.23 -8.80
C LYS A 114 -5.94 -0.33 -9.44
N ASN A 115 -5.04 0.62 -9.18
CA ASN A 115 -3.67 0.61 -9.68
C ASN A 115 -2.89 -0.59 -9.15
N ILE A 116 -2.96 -0.82 -7.84
CA ILE A 116 -2.28 -1.95 -7.18
C ILE A 116 -2.81 -3.28 -7.72
N GLU A 117 -4.12 -3.44 -7.86
CA GLU A 117 -4.73 -4.66 -8.40
C GLU A 117 -4.29 -4.93 -9.85
N ARG A 118 -4.26 -3.89 -10.69
CA ARG A 118 -3.73 -4.01 -12.06
C ARG A 118 -2.27 -4.43 -12.08
N LYS A 119 -1.42 -3.81 -11.25
CA LYS A 119 0.01 -4.16 -11.14
C LYS A 119 0.19 -5.62 -10.70
N LYS A 120 -0.61 -6.08 -9.74
CA LYS A 120 -0.61 -7.48 -9.28
C LYS A 120 -0.96 -8.45 -10.42
N GLN A 121 -2.06 -8.20 -11.14
CA GLN A 121 -2.48 -9.05 -12.25
C GLN A 121 -1.42 -9.14 -13.36
N LEU A 122 -0.74 -8.04 -13.65
CA LEU A 122 0.39 -8.02 -14.58
C LEU A 122 1.54 -8.91 -14.09
N ILE A 123 1.92 -8.80 -12.82
CA ILE A 123 2.98 -9.62 -12.22
C ILE A 123 2.61 -11.11 -12.26
N ASP A 124 1.39 -11.47 -11.85
CA ASP A 124 0.91 -12.85 -11.86
C ASP A 124 0.91 -13.43 -13.29
N SER A 125 0.53 -12.63 -14.29
CA SER A 125 0.56 -13.01 -15.70
C SER A 125 1.99 -13.23 -16.20
N LEU A 126 2.93 -12.35 -15.83
CA LEU A 126 4.34 -12.47 -16.20
C LEU A 126 4.99 -13.72 -15.59
N ASP A 127 4.65 -14.06 -14.35
CA ASP A 127 5.16 -15.27 -13.69
C ASP A 127 4.64 -16.54 -14.37
N ASN A 128 3.37 -16.57 -14.76
CA ASN A 128 2.80 -17.67 -15.54
C ASN A 128 3.50 -17.88 -16.89
N ILE A 129 3.78 -16.79 -17.61
CA ILE A 129 4.53 -16.82 -18.88
C ILE A 129 5.97 -17.30 -18.65
N LYS A 130 6.63 -16.81 -17.60
CA LYS A 130 8.00 -17.21 -17.26
C LYS A 130 8.08 -18.70 -16.94
N ASP A 131 7.10 -19.25 -16.25
CA ASP A 131 7.04 -20.66 -15.92
C ASP A 131 6.72 -21.54 -17.13
N SER A 132 5.84 -21.10 -18.03
CA SER A 132 5.58 -21.81 -19.29
C SER A 132 6.84 -21.87 -20.16
N LEU A 133 7.54 -20.75 -20.32
CA LEU A 133 8.81 -20.66 -21.04
C LEU A 133 9.90 -21.55 -20.42
N ARG A 134 9.98 -21.61 -19.08
CA ARG A 134 10.91 -22.51 -18.37
C ARG A 134 10.60 -23.98 -18.65
N ARG A 135 9.33 -24.37 -18.65
CA ARG A 135 8.90 -25.75 -18.96
C ARG A 135 9.22 -26.11 -20.41
N GLU A 136 8.96 -25.21 -21.34
CA GLU A 136 9.26 -25.41 -22.76
C GLU A 136 10.77 -25.54 -23.00
N LYS A 137 11.59 -24.65 -22.44
CA LYS A 137 13.05 -24.75 -22.49
C LYS A 137 13.58 -26.09 -21.97
N ARG A 138 13.02 -26.59 -20.86
CA ARG A 138 13.37 -27.92 -20.31
C ARG A 138 12.98 -29.06 -21.26
N LYS A 139 11.83 -28.98 -21.94
CA LYS A 139 11.42 -29.98 -22.94
C LYS A 139 12.38 -29.99 -24.14
N LEU A 140 12.67 -28.81 -24.70
CA LEU A 140 13.59 -28.67 -25.84
C LEU A 140 14.99 -29.21 -25.51
N GLN A 141 15.51 -28.93 -24.32
CA GLN A 141 16.80 -29.49 -23.87
C GLN A 141 16.77 -31.01 -23.78
N LYS A 142 15.71 -31.60 -23.21
CA LYS A 142 15.57 -33.07 -23.14
C LYS A 142 15.49 -33.72 -24.53
N THR A 143 14.74 -33.13 -25.45
CA THR A 143 14.64 -33.63 -26.84
C THR A 143 16.01 -33.57 -27.52
N LYS A 144 16.72 -32.43 -27.43
CA LYS A 144 18.05 -32.27 -28.03
C LYS A 144 19.07 -33.29 -27.50
N ILE A 145 19.05 -33.58 -26.19
CA ILE A 145 19.90 -34.61 -25.58
C ILE A 145 19.54 -36.00 -26.11
N LYS A 146 18.24 -36.32 -26.19
CA LYS A 146 17.77 -37.61 -26.72
C LYS A 146 18.23 -37.83 -28.17
N ASP A 147 18.09 -36.81 -29.01
CA ASP A 147 18.46 -36.87 -30.43
C ASP A 147 19.98 -37.01 -30.60
N SER A 148 20.78 -36.29 -29.80
CA SER A 148 22.24 -36.43 -29.79
C SER A 148 22.70 -37.82 -29.35
N VAL A 149 22.02 -38.44 -28.37
CA VAL A 149 22.35 -39.79 -27.88
C VAL A 149 21.93 -40.84 -28.91
N ALA A 150 20.81 -40.66 -29.60
CA ALA A 150 20.40 -41.54 -30.70
C ALA A 150 21.42 -41.50 -31.84
N LEU A 151 21.84 -40.30 -32.26
CA LEU A 151 22.83 -40.12 -33.31
C LEU A 151 24.18 -40.77 -32.97
N GLN A 152 24.65 -40.63 -31.73
CA GLN A 152 25.87 -41.31 -31.27
C GLN A 152 25.75 -42.84 -31.30
N LYS A 153 24.59 -43.39 -30.90
CA LYS A 153 24.37 -44.85 -30.94
C LYS A 153 24.37 -45.40 -32.36
N ASP A 154 23.83 -44.65 -33.31
CA ASP A 154 23.80 -45.05 -34.72
C ASP A 154 25.19 -44.99 -35.35
N LEU A 155 26.00 -43.97 -35.02
CA LEU A 155 27.42 -43.87 -35.42
C LEU A 155 28.26 -45.04 -34.88
N ILE A 156 28.10 -45.41 -33.60
CA ILE A 156 28.84 -46.52 -32.97
C ILE A 156 28.46 -47.88 -33.58
N LYS A 157 27.22 -48.04 -34.07
CA LYS A 157 26.79 -49.27 -34.77
C LYS A 157 27.34 -49.36 -36.19
N ALA A 158 27.46 -48.23 -36.88
CA ALA A 158 28.02 -48.18 -38.23
C ALA A 158 29.52 -48.52 -38.25
N ASP A 159 30.27 -48.14 -37.21
CA ASP A 159 31.72 -48.38 -37.08
C ASP A 159 32.07 -49.83 -36.69
N LYS A 160 31.08 -50.64 -36.27
CA LYS A 160 31.24 -52.05 -35.86
C LYS A 160 30.90 -53.07 -36.96
N LYS A 161 30.64 -52.61 -38.18
CA LYS A 161 30.25 -53.45 -39.33
C LYS A 161 31.26 -53.28 -40.44
#